data_AF-A0A226NEQ1-F1
#
_entry.id   AF-A0A226NEQ1-F1
#
_cell.length_a   1.000
_cell.length_b   1.000
_cell.length_c   1.000
_cell.angle_alpha   90.00
_cell.angle_beta   90.00
_cell.angle_gamma   90.00
#
_symmetry.space_group_name_H-M   'P 1'
#
loop_
_entity.id
_entity.type
_entity.pdbx_description
1 polymer ?
#
loop_
_entity_poly.entity_id
_entity_poly.type
_entity_poly.pdbx_seq_one_letter_code
_entity_poly.pdbx_strand_id
1 'polypeptide(L)'
;MRGNILHVLKCRLVMYIERDSRKTTAGKEQQSGNEYLSKCLDLLIHHIVQELPGILGDILNTLTNVSGRKHPSTVQAKQLKMCLPMMPVVLHLVTSQVFRPRIVTEEFLFNYGTLLNFIRSIDSGETNLDGAIGPAATEELIKSTLSTFEAITLHPALLTIHHLTVEGCILPPLVSLVQSQNVEWRLFSLRLLSETTSLLLNHKVMAEEKEESLDSNRKLLSLIRDSLLPQYEYILMAPGPVPLYALKLLVALTEHSPAYVRFFGFSEISSYIKTMTEEHYIFMFSQTATEESWDYVCAVMNTR
;
A
#
# COMPACT_ATOMS: atom_id res chain seq x y z
N MET A 1 8.76 19.76 20.50
CA MET A 1 7.89 20.17 19.37
C MET A 1 7.12 19.00 18.76
N ARG A 2 7.77 17.89 18.38
CA ARG A 2 7.13 16.72 17.73
C ARG A 2 6.00 16.04 18.53
N GLY A 3 6.11 15.93 19.86
CA GLY A 3 5.03 15.43 20.72
C GLY A 3 3.75 16.29 20.71
N ASN A 4 3.87 17.60 20.46
CA ASN A 4 2.71 18.49 20.34
C ASN A 4 2.00 18.30 18.99
N ILE A 5 2.72 17.94 17.92
CA ILE A 5 2.14 17.68 16.59
C ILE A 5 1.24 16.45 16.63
N LEU A 6 1.66 15.35 17.28
CA LEU A 6 0.83 14.17 17.47
C LEU A 6 -0.48 14.51 18.22
N HIS A 7 -0.37 15.28 19.31
CA HIS A 7 -1.55 15.68 20.10
C HIS A 7 -2.47 16.60 19.30
N VAL A 8 -1.92 17.56 18.57
CA VAL A 8 -2.68 18.54 17.77
C VAL A 8 -3.37 17.87 16.57
N LEU A 9 -2.72 16.93 15.88
CA LEU A 9 -3.33 16.19 14.76
C LEU A 9 -4.41 15.21 15.22
N LYS A 10 -4.24 14.61 16.41
CA LYS A 10 -5.29 13.81 17.07
C LYS A 10 -6.51 14.66 17.50
N CYS A 11 -6.33 15.95 17.75
CA CYS A 11 -7.38 16.88 18.21
C CYS A 11 -8.15 17.58 17.07
N ARG A 12 -8.54 16.86 16.01
CA ARG A 12 -9.40 17.36 14.92
C ARG A 12 -8.79 18.49 14.07
N LEU A 13 -7.51 18.85 14.22
CA LEU A 13 -6.88 19.92 13.43
C LEU A 13 -7.03 19.68 11.93
N VAL A 14 -6.75 18.45 11.48
CA VAL A 14 -6.89 18.06 10.06
C VAL A 14 -8.31 18.35 9.56
N MET A 15 -9.33 17.95 10.32
CA MET A 15 -10.73 18.20 9.99
C MET A 15 -11.05 19.70 9.91
N TYR A 16 -10.52 20.53 10.82
CA TYR A 16 -10.72 21.98 10.79
C TYR A 16 -10.00 22.63 9.59
N ILE A 17 -8.76 22.23 9.30
CA ILE A 17 -8.01 22.68 8.13
C ILE A 17 -8.76 22.34 6.84
N GLU A 18 -9.25 21.11 6.70
CA GLU A 18 -10.03 20.69 5.54
C GLU A 18 -11.36 21.42 5.40
N ARG A 19 -12.01 21.73 6.52
CA ARG A 19 -13.26 22.51 6.52
C ARG A 19 -13.00 23.93 6.05
N ASP A 20 -11.97 24.59 6.55
CA ASP A 20 -11.72 25.99 6.24
C ASP A 20 -11.04 26.17 4.87
N SER A 21 -10.25 25.19 4.39
CA SER A 21 -9.76 25.12 2.99
C SER A 21 -10.90 24.96 1.96
N ARG A 22 -11.98 24.26 2.30
CA ARG A 22 -13.17 24.20 1.43
C ARG A 22 -13.88 25.55 1.30
N LYS A 23 -13.92 26.34 2.38
CA LYS A 23 -14.57 27.67 2.39
C LYS A 23 -13.81 28.72 1.58
N THR A 24 -12.48 28.63 1.48
CA THR A 24 -11.71 29.53 0.60
C THR A 24 -11.90 29.20 -0.88
N THR A 25 -12.28 27.97 -1.22
CA THR A 25 -12.52 27.53 -2.60
C THR A 25 -13.95 27.80 -3.08
N ALA A 26 -14.94 27.85 -2.17
CA ALA A 26 -16.36 28.04 -2.47
C ALA A 26 -16.89 29.38 -1.95
N GLY A 27 -16.78 30.45 -2.73
CA GLY A 27 -17.52 31.71 -2.52
C GLY A 27 -16.66 32.98 -2.57
N LYS A 28 -16.92 33.82 -3.57
CA LYS A 28 -16.15 35.05 -3.90
C LYS A 28 -16.44 36.30 -3.04
N GLU A 29 -17.08 36.23 -1.87
CA GLU A 29 -17.74 37.44 -1.32
C GLU A 29 -17.15 38.13 -0.08
N GLN A 30 -16.02 37.71 0.51
CA GLN A 30 -15.36 38.49 1.60
C GLN A 30 -13.83 38.48 1.47
N GLN A 31 -13.29 39.36 0.63
CA GLN A 31 -11.94 39.22 0.05
C GLN A 31 -10.77 39.87 0.82
N SER A 32 -10.94 40.76 1.81
CA SER A 32 -9.79 41.42 2.47
C SER A 32 -9.35 40.81 3.81
N GLY A 33 -10.29 40.44 4.68
CA GLY A 33 -9.97 39.81 5.98
C GLY A 33 -9.55 38.34 5.87
N ASN A 34 -9.98 37.66 4.80
CA ASN A 34 -9.75 36.22 4.60
C ASN A 34 -8.38 35.93 3.95
N GLU A 35 -7.77 36.90 3.27
CA GLU A 35 -6.51 36.68 2.56
C GLU A 35 -5.33 36.45 3.53
N TYR A 36 -5.24 37.22 4.62
CA TYR A 36 -4.22 37.00 5.65
C TYR A 36 -4.38 35.63 6.31
N LEU A 37 -5.62 35.26 6.69
CA LEU A 37 -5.88 33.97 7.31
C LEU A 37 -5.63 32.80 6.36
N SER A 38 -5.99 32.93 5.08
CA SER A 38 -5.65 31.96 4.04
C SER A 38 -4.14 31.80 3.92
N LYS A 39 -3.38 32.91 3.87
CA LYS A 39 -1.91 32.86 3.86
C LYS A 39 -1.34 32.20 5.10
N CYS A 40 -1.87 32.49 6.29
CA CYS A 40 -1.46 31.82 7.53
C CYS A 40 -1.75 30.31 7.48
N LEU A 41 -2.90 29.92 6.93
CA LEU A 41 -3.26 28.51 6.75
C LEU A 41 -2.34 27.83 5.74
N ASP A 42 -2.03 28.47 4.62
CA ASP A 42 -1.13 27.95 3.60
C ASP A 42 0.30 27.75 4.15
N LEU A 43 0.79 28.72 4.94
CA LEU A 43 2.07 28.63 5.64
C LEU A 43 2.08 27.48 6.67
N LEU A 44 0.99 27.32 7.42
CA LEU A 44 0.85 26.20 8.36
C LEU A 44 0.84 24.86 7.64
N ILE A 45 0.07 24.72 6.56
CA ILE A 45 0.04 23.49 5.76
C ILE A 45 1.43 23.22 5.19
N HIS A 46 2.10 24.23 4.64
CA HIS A 46 3.45 24.09 4.12
C HIS A 46 4.44 23.62 5.20
N HIS A 47 4.41 24.22 6.39
CA HIS A 47 5.26 23.81 7.49
C HIS A 47 5.01 22.36 7.92
N ILE A 48 3.75 21.93 8.05
CA ILE A 48 3.41 20.53 8.38
C ILE A 48 3.91 19.57 7.31
N VAL A 49 3.75 19.92 6.02
CA VAL A 49 4.25 19.11 4.90
C VAL A 49 5.78 18.96 4.97
N GLN A 50 6.51 20.02 5.32
CA GLN A 50 7.97 19.99 5.44
C GLN A 50 8.48 19.19 6.66
N GLU A 51 7.70 19.10 7.73
CA GLU A 51 8.08 18.29 8.91
C GLU A 51 7.91 16.79 8.70
N LEU A 52 7.00 16.37 7.81
CA LEU A 52 6.67 14.95 7.61
C LEU A 52 7.85 14.08 7.17
N PRO A 53 8.69 14.49 6.19
CA PRO A 53 9.91 13.74 5.85
C PRO A 53 10.83 13.51 7.05
N GLY A 54 10.93 14.48 7.97
CA GLY A 54 11.69 14.34 9.20
C GLY A 54 11.11 13.29 10.16
N ILE A 55 9.78 13.23 10.28
CA ILE A 55 9.09 12.21 11.08
C ILE A 55 9.33 10.81 10.51
N LEU A 56 9.13 10.64 9.19
CA LEU A 56 9.35 9.35 8.53
C LEU A 56 10.83 8.95 8.58
N GLY A 57 11.75 9.91 8.40
CA GLY A 57 13.19 9.70 8.50
C GLY A 57 13.63 9.24 9.90
N ASP A 58 13.08 9.81 10.97
CA ASP A 58 13.35 9.34 12.34
C ASP A 58 12.89 7.88 12.54
N ILE A 59 11.69 7.54 12.06
CA ILE A 59 11.15 6.18 12.12
C ILE A 59 12.10 5.22 11.38
N LEU A 60 12.47 5.55 10.14
CA LEU A 60 13.36 4.71 9.33
C LEU A 60 14.74 4.57 9.97
N ASN A 61 15.32 5.65 10.48
CA ASN A 61 16.62 5.63 11.14
C ASN A 61 16.58 4.75 12.41
N THR A 62 15.55 4.87 13.22
CA THR A 62 15.41 4.04 14.43
C THR A 62 15.21 2.56 14.11
N LEU A 63 14.45 2.22 13.06
CA LEU A 63 14.30 0.84 12.56
C LEU A 63 15.62 0.30 11.98
N THR A 64 16.35 1.12 11.22
CA THR A 64 17.66 0.76 10.64
C THR A 64 18.65 0.38 11.75
N ASN A 65 18.66 1.14 12.85
CA ASN A 65 19.57 0.89 13.98
C ASN A 65 19.33 -0.46 14.70
N VAL A 66 18.16 -1.07 14.53
CA VAL A 66 17.80 -2.35 15.14
C VAL A 66 17.64 -3.48 14.14
N SER A 67 17.81 -3.21 12.85
CA SER A 67 17.71 -4.20 11.78
C SER A 67 18.65 -5.39 12.01
N GLY A 68 18.13 -6.61 11.87
CA GLY A 68 18.88 -7.86 12.07
C GLY A 68 19.24 -8.17 13.52
N ARG A 69 18.76 -7.38 14.50
CA ARG A 69 19.04 -7.59 15.92
C ARG A 69 17.86 -8.27 16.60
N LYS A 70 18.16 -9.29 17.42
CA LYS A 70 17.17 -9.95 18.29
C LYS A 70 16.96 -9.24 19.62
N HIS A 71 17.95 -8.45 20.07
CA HIS A 71 17.93 -7.78 21.36
C HIS A 71 18.44 -6.32 21.23
N PRO A 72 17.55 -5.36 20.92
CA PRO A 72 17.90 -3.94 20.91
C PRO A 72 18.40 -3.46 22.29
N SER A 73 19.37 -2.55 22.32
CA SER A 73 19.85 -1.96 23.57
C SER A 73 18.78 -1.08 24.24
N THR A 74 18.97 -0.73 25.52
CA THR A 74 18.05 0.17 26.25
C THR A 74 17.89 1.53 25.58
N VAL A 75 18.97 2.08 24.99
CA VAL A 75 18.94 3.34 24.24
C VAL A 75 18.11 3.18 22.96
N GLN A 76 18.29 2.08 22.24
CA GLN A 76 17.55 1.78 21.01
C GLN A 76 16.06 1.55 21.28
N ALA A 77 15.74 0.78 22.32
CA ALA A 77 14.36 0.56 22.76
C ALA A 77 13.67 1.89 23.15
N LYS A 78 14.40 2.80 23.83
CA LYS A 78 13.90 4.13 24.14
C LYS A 78 13.62 4.96 22.88
N GLN A 79 14.51 4.91 21.89
CA GLN A 79 14.32 5.60 20.61
C GLN A 79 13.11 5.05 19.84
N LEU A 80 12.95 3.72 19.76
CA LEU A 80 11.79 3.09 19.13
C LEU A 80 10.47 3.53 19.80
N LYS A 81 10.41 3.53 21.14
CA LYS A 81 9.23 3.99 21.89
C LYS A 81 8.91 5.47 21.70
N MET A 82 9.88 6.28 21.28
CA MET A 82 9.68 7.70 20.99
C MET A 82 9.24 7.94 19.55
N CYS A 83 9.81 7.22 18.59
CA CYS A 83 9.63 7.47 17.16
C CYS A 83 8.45 6.70 16.56
N LEU A 84 8.27 5.42 16.88
CA LEU A 84 7.23 4.59 16.25
C LEU A 84 5.80 5.06 16.52
N PRO A 85 5.44 5.61 17.70
CA PRO A 85 4.12 6.19 17.92
C PRO A 85 3.78 7.41 17.05
N MET A 86 4.72 7.90 16.22
CA MET A 86 4.46 8.93 15.22
C MET A 86 3.87 8.38 13.91
N MET A 87 3.87 7.05 13.68
CA MET A 87 3.31 6.49 12.44
C MET A 87 1.85 6.88 12.18
N PRO A 88 0.96 6.97 13.19
CA PRO A 88 -0.41 7.47 12.99
C PRO A 88 -0.49 8.92 12.47
N VAL A 89 0.54 9.75 12.70
CA VAL A 89 0.60 11.10 12.09
C VAL A 89 0.70 11.00 10.57
N VAL A 90 1.56 10.09 10.09
CA VAL A 90 1.72 9.84 8.65
C VAL A 90 0.38 9.40 8.05
N LEU A 91 -0.31 8.46 8.70
CA LEU A 91 -1.64 8.01 8.31
C LEU A 91 -2.63 9.18 8.21
N HIS A 92 -2.75 9.98 9.28
CA HIS A 92 -3.71 11.10 9.30
C HIS A 92 -3.46 12.12 8.20
N LEU A 93 -2.19 12.44 7.90
CA LEU A 93 -1.85 13.37 6.82
C LEU A 93 -2.13 12.78 5.44
N VAL A 94 -1.87 11.49 5.24
CA VAL A 94 -2.16 10.76 3.99
C VAL A 94 -3.67 10.61 3.75
N THR A 95 -4.47 10.42 4.80
CA THR A 95 -5.93 10.38 4.65
C THR A 95 -6.52 11.74 4.30
N SER A 96 -5.81 12.84 4.60
CA SER A 96 -6.31 14.18 4.37
C SER A 96 -6.21 14.61 2.91
N GLN A 97 -7.30 15.12 2.37
CA GLN A 97 -7.33 15.64 1.00
C GLN A 97 -6.44 16.89 0.80
N VAL A 98 -6.14 17.63 1.86
CA VAL A 98 -5.31 18.86 1.79
C VAL A 98 -3.83 18.53 1.80
N PHE A 99 -3.43 17.56 2.62
CA PHE A 99 -2.02 17.20 2.78
C PHE A 99 -1.57 16.15 1.78
N ARG A 100 -2.39 15.12 1.52
CA ARG A 100 -2.05 13.96 0.67
C ARG A 100 -1.38 14.34 -0.66
N PRO A 101 -1.92 15.25 -1.49
CA PRO A 101 -1.32 15.55 -2.79
C PRO A 101 0.05 16.24 -2.68
N ARG A 102 0.36 16.84 -1.52
CA ARG A 102 1.62 17.55 -1.26
C ARG A 102 2.68 16.67 -0.60
N ILE A 103 2.27 15.56 0.02
CA ILE A 103 3.17 14.67 0.77
C ILE A 103 3.50 13.37 0.05
N VAL A 104 2.58 12.82 -0.76
CA VAL A 104 2.81 11.56 -1.48
C VAL A 104 3.62 11.87 -2.74
N THR A 105 4.91 12.07 -2.54
CA THR A 105 5.92 12.28 -3.59
C THR A 105 6.66 10.98 -3.89
N GLU A 106 7.48 10.98 -4.93
CA GLU A 106 8.39 9.86 -5.25
C GLU A 106 9.30 9.50 -4.06
N GLU A 107 9.92 10.49 -3.42
CA GLU A 107 10.78 10.30 -2.26
C GLU A 107 10.01 9.70 -1.07
N PHE A 108 8.77 10.16 -0.85
CA PHE A 108 7.91 9.57 0.16
C PHE A 108 7.67 8.09 -0.13
N LEU A 109 7.30 7.73 -1.36
CA LEU A 109 7.04 6.33 -1.76
C LEU A 109 8.29 5.45 -1.66
N PHE A 110 9.47 5.98 -2.01
CA PHE A 110 10.74 5.27 -1.82
C PHE A 110 11.01 4.96 -0.35
N ASN A 111 10.92 5.97 0.52
CA ASN A 111 11.05 5.83 1.97
C ASN A 111 9.99 4.87 2.53
N TYR A 112 8.79 4.91 1.97
CA TYR A 112 7.70 4.02 2.34
C TYR A 112 7.96 2.55 1.96
N GLY A 113 8.56 2.29 0.80
CA GLY A 113 9.03 0.97 0.41
C GLY A 113 10.11 0.44 1.35
N THR A 114 10.99 1.31 1.84
CA THR A 114 11.96 0.97 2.89
C THR A 114 11.26 0.59 4.20
N LEU A 115 10.21 1.32 4.59
CA LEU A 115 9.38 0.98 5.76
C LEU A 115 8.70 -0.39 5.62
N LEU A 116 8.12 -0.71 4.45
CA LEU A 116 7.53 -2.02 4.18
C LEU A 116 8.56 -3.15 4.23
N ASN A 117 9.80 -2.90 3.82
CA ASN A 117 10.89 -3.86 3.97
C ASN A 117 11.24 -4.14 5.45
N PHE A 118 11.12 -3.15 6.33
CA PHE A 118 11.23 -3.41 7.77
C PHE A 118 10.08 -4.27 8.28
N ILE A 119 8.84 -4.03 7.82
CA ILE A 119 7.69 -4.87 8.17
C ILE A 119 7.95 -6.33 7.74
N ARG A 120 8.45 -6.55 6.52
CA ARG A 120 8.88 -7.87 6.03
C ARG A 120 9.93 -8.52 6.95
N SER A 121 10.95 -7.76 7.37
CA SER A 121 12.02 -8.26 8.27
C SER A 121 11.49 -8.62 9.68
N ILE A 122 10.48 -7.90 10.16
CA ILE A 122 9.79 -8.20 11.42
C ILE A 122 8.97 -9.49 11.28
N ASP A 123 8.19 -9.62 10.20
CA ASP A 123 7.38 -10.81 9.91
C ASP A 123 8.24 -12.07 9.77
N SER A 124 9.39 -11.98 9.08
CA SER A 124 10.31 -13.11 8.95
C SER A 124 11.11 -13.42 10.23
N GLY A 125 10.95 -12.63 11.30
CA GLY A 125 11.66 -12.78 12.57
C GLY A 125 13.16 -12.42 12.50
N GLU A 126 13.61 -11.75 11.44
CA GLU A 126 14.99 -11.26 11.30
C GLU A 126 15.25 -10.11 12.29
N THR A 127 14.25 -9.24 12.49
CA THR A 127 14.28 -8.15 13.46
C THR A 127 13.22 -8.37 14.54
N ASN A 128 13.62 -8.49 15.81
CA ASN A 128 12.68 -8.68 16.92
C ASN A 128 12.39 -7.35 17.63
N LEU A 129 11.25 -6.74 17.32
CA LEU A 129 10.77 -5.53 17.99
C LEU A 129 10.01 -5.82 19.29
N ASP A 130 9.34 -6.96 19.39
CA ASP A 130 8.49 -7.32 20.53
C ASP A 130 9.25 -7.27 21.86
N GLY A 131 10.51 -7.71 21.86
CA GLY A 131 11.37 -7.64 23.04
C GLY A 131 11.71 -6.21 23.49
N ALA A 132 11.67 -5.22 22.59
CA ALA A 132 12.04 -3.84 22.89
C ALA A 132 10.83 -2.94 23.19
N ILE A 133 9.75 -3.07 22.42
CA ILE A 133 8.57 -2.20 22.50
C ILE A 133 7.28 -2.92 22.92
N GLY A 134 7.28 -4.26 22.94
CA GLY A 134 6.12 -5.09 23.22
C GLY A 134 5.31 -5.44 21.96
N PRO A 135 4.66 -6.61 21.92
CA PRO A 135 3.96 -7.11 20.72
C PRO A 135 2.84 -6.19 20.25
N ALA A 136 2.10 -5.57 21.18
CA ALA A 136 1.03 -4.63 20.84
C ALA A 136 1.52 -3.39 20.07
N ALA A 137 2.71 -2.87 20.42
CA ALA A 137 3.28 -1.71 19.75
C ALA A 137 3.84 -2.08 18.36
N THR A 138 4.40 -3.29 18.22
CA THR A 138 4.80 -3.84 16.92
C THR A 138 3.58 -4.00 16.00
N GLU A 139 2.49 -4.58 16.52
CA GLU A 139 1.25 -4.76 15.77
C GLU A 139 0.63 -3.42 15.35
N GLU A 140 0.61 -2.41 16.23
CA GLU A 140 0.12 -1.07 15.91
C GLU A 140 0.97 -0.40 14.81
N LEU A 141 2.29 -0.55 14.85
CA LEU A 141 3.18 -0.06 13.79
C LEU A 141 2.83 -0.70 12.44
N ILE A 142 2.72 -2.03 12.40
CA ILE A 142 2.43 -2.78 11.17
C ILE A 142 1.07 -2.38 10.62
N LYS A 143 0.04 -2.38 11.47
CA LYS A 143 -1.32 -1.98 11.10
C LYS A 143 -1.36 -0.54 10.59
N SER A 144 -0.77 0.41 11.31
CA SER A 144 -0.72 1.82 10.90
C SER A 144 0.05 1.99 9.60
N THR A 145 1.10 1.19 9.36
CA THR A 145 1.82 1.16 8.09
C THR A 145 0.88 0.67 7.00
N LEU A 146 0.43 -0.57 7.04
CA LEU A 146 -0.43 -1.13 5.99
C LEU A 146 -1.68 -0.25 5.70
N SER A 147 -2.36 0.27 6.72
CA SER A 147 -3.49 1.19 6.54
C SER A 147 -3.11 2.54 5.90
N THR A 148 -1.89 3.04 6.13
CA THR A 148 -1.42 4.25 5.44
C THR A 148 -1.26 3.99 3.96
N PHE A 149 -0.71 2.83 3.57
CA PHE A 149 -0.59 2.50 2.16
C PHE A 149 -1.96 2.24 1.51
N GLU A 150 -2.88 1.58 2.21
CA GLU A 150 -4.28 1.44 1.77
C GLU A 150 -4.90 2.82 1.47
N ALA A 151 -4.70 3.80 2.35
CA ALA A 151 -5.20 5.15 2.10
C ALA A 151 -4.60 5.80 0.84
N ILE A 152 -3.40 5.40 0.41
CA ILE A 152 -2.78 5.87 -0.85
C ILE A 152 -3.38 5.14 -2.06
N THR A 153 -3.66 3.83 -1.97
CA THR A 153 -4.23 3.05 -3.08
C THR A 153 -5.62 3.57 -3.50
N LEU A 154 -6.35 4.22 -2.58
CA LEU A 154 -7.60 4.94 -2.87
C LEU A 154 -7.43 6.17 -3.79
N HIS A 155 -6.21 6.58 -4.12
CA HIS A 155 -5.91 7.74 -4.97
C HIS A 155 -4.95 7.38 -6.11
N PRO A 156 -5.45 6.71 -7.17
CA PRO A 156 -4.59 6.11 -8.19
C PRO A 156 -3.63 7.04 -8.91
N ALA A 157 -4.01 8.30 -9.09
CA ALA A 157 -3.17 9.32 -9.72
C ALA A 157 -1.81 9.48 -9.01
N LEU A 158 -1.75 9.33 -7.68
CA LEU A 158 -0.52 9.52 -6.91
C LEU A 158 0.47 8.36 -7.09
N LEU A 159 -0.03 7.16 -7.38
CA LEU A 159 0.78 5.97 -7.61
C LEU A 159 1.25 5.86 -9.06
N THR A 160 0.36 6.19 -10.00
CA THR A 160 0.64 6.11 -11.45
C THR A 160 1.73 7.10 -11.90
N ILE A 161 1.72 8.32 -11.37
CA ILE A 161 2.76 9.33 -11.65
C ILE A 161 4.16 8.84 -11.22
N HIS A 162 4.24 8.00 -10.19
CA HIS A 162 5.48 7.47 -9.62
C HIS A 162 5.60 5.94 -9.79
N HIS A 163 5.04 5.38 -10.87
CA HIS A 163 4.89 3.93 -11.07
C HIS A 163 6.21 3.15 -10.93
N LEU A 164 7.35 3.66 -11.43
CA LEU A 164 8.64 2.98 -11.32
C LEU A 164 9.07 2.76 -9.86
N THR A 165 8.86 3.75 -9.00
CA THR A 165 9.17 3.65 -7.57
C THR A 165 8.23 2.67 -6.87
N VAL A 166 6.95 2.67 -7.24
CA VAL A 166 5.97 1.72 -6.70
C VAL A 166 6.36 0.30 -7.09
N GLU A 167 6.71 0.06 -8.36
CA GLU A 167 7.14 -1.25 -8.85
C GLU A 167 8.45 -1.72 -8.22
N GLY A 168 9.44 -0.83 -8.11
CA GLY A 168 10.76 -1.18 -7.60
C GLY A 168 10.85 -1.29 -6.08
N CYS A 169 10.07 -0.50 -5.33
CA CYS A 169 10.25 -0.35 -3.88
C CYS A 169 9.05 -0.84 -3.05
N ILE A 170 7.83 -0.81 -3.60
CA ILE A 170 6.61 -1.12 -2.84
C ILE A 170 6.11 -2.54 -3.11
N LEU A 171 6.03 -2.96 -4.37
CA LEU A 171 5.50 -4.29 -4.71
C LEU A 171 6.34 -5.44 -4.16
N PRO A 172 7.69 -5.42 -4.20
CA PRO A 172 8.51 -6.53 -3.69
C PRO A 172 8.26 -6.90 -2.22
N PRO A 173 8.24 -5.94 -1.26
CA PRO A 173 7.92 -6.29 0.12
C PRO A 173 6.48 -6.75 0.29
N LEU A 174 5.50 -6.21 -0.47
CA LEU A 174 4.12 -6.69 -0.43
C LEU A 174 4.01 -8.16 -0.87
N VAL A 175 4.67 -8.56 -1.97
CA VAL A 175 4.68 -9.95 -2.42
C VAL A 175 5.26 -10.88 -1.36
N SER A 176 6.33 -10.45 -0.69
CA SER A 176 6.91 -11.22 0.42
C SER A 176 5.92 -11.37 1.58
N LEU A 177 5.21 -10.30 1.94
CA LEU A 177 4.23 -10.30 3.03
C LEU A 177 2.97 -11.12 2.71
N VAL A 178 2.65 -11.39 1.44
CA VAL A 178 1.59 -12.37 1.10
C VAL A 178 1.96 -13.79 1.57
N GLN A 179 3.23 -14.08 1.82
CA GLN A 179 3.67 -15.36 2.36
C GLN A 179 3.78 -15.37 3.89
N SER A 180 3.36 -14.29 4.55
CA SER A 180 3.34 -14.15 6.01
C SER A 180 2.59 -15.31 6.67
N GLN A 181 3.09 -15.74 7.82
CA GLN A 181 2.40 -16.68 8.71
C GLN A 181 1.25 -16.02 9.45
N ASN A 182 1.31 -14.70 9.65
CA ASN A 182 0.21 -13.91 10.16
C ASN A 182 -0.89 -13.78 9.08
N VAL A 183 -2.05 -14.38 9.37
CA VAL A 183 -3.21 -14.45 8.47
C VAL A 183 -3.73 -13.06 8.10
N GLU A 184 -3.77 -12.12 9.05
CA GLU A 184 -4.26 -10.76 8.81
C GLU A 184 -3.32 -9.99 7.90
N TRP A 185 -2.01 -10.06 8.16
CA TRP A 185 -1.00 -9.35 7.35
C TRP A 185 -0.93 -9.92 5.95
N ARG A 186 -1.03 -11.25 5.81
CA ARG A 186 -1.11 -11.93 4.52
C ARG A 186 -2.32 -11.46 3.72
N LEU A 187 -3.50 -11.47 4.33
CA LEU A 187 -4.74 -11.01 3.67
C LEU A 187 -4.62 -9.55 3.24
N PHE A 188 -4.17 -8.68 4.15
CA PHE A 188 -4.09 -7.25 3.90
C PHE A 188 -3.05 -6.93 2.81
N SER A 189 -1.90 -7.60 2.83
CA SER A 189 -0.85 -7.43 1.82
C SER A 189 -1.29 -7.96 0.46
N LEU A 190 -2.03 -9.07 0.40
CA LEU A 190 -2.58 -9.59 -0.85
C LEU A 190 -3.59 -8.62 -1.47
N ARG A 191 -4.45 -8.01 -0.65
CA ARG A 191 -5.37 -6.97 -1.10
C ARG A 191 -4.62 -5.78 -1.69
N LEU A 192 -3.64 -5.24 -0.97
CA LEU A 192 -2.84 -4.09 -1.42
C LEU A 192 -2.06 -4.43 -2.71
N LEU A 193 -1.46 -5.61 -2.77
CA LEU A 193 -0.74 -6.10 -3.95
C LEU A 193 -1.67 -6.19 -5.16
N SER A 194 -2.86 -6.77 -4.98
CA SER A 194 -3.89 -6.89 -6.01
C SER A 194 -4.33 -5.53 -6.53
N GLU A 195 -4.74 -4.62 -5.64
CA GLU A 195 -5.17 -3.26 -6.01
C GLU A 195 -4.07 -2.47 -6.73
N THR A 196 -2.85 -2.50 -6.20
CA THR A 196 -1.73 -1.73 -6.75
C THR A 196 -1.27 -2.29 -8.09
N THR A 197 -1.19 -3.61 -8.23
CA THR A 197 -0.77 -4.25 -9.49
C THR A 197 -1.79 -4.00 -10.60
N SER A 198 -3.09 -4.17 -10.34
CA SER A 198 -4.14 -3.86 -11.32
C SER A 198 -4.10 -2.41 -11.77
N LEU A 199 -3.93 -1.48 -10.83
CA LEU A 199 -3.82 -0.04 -11.12
C LEU A 199 -2.65 0.27 -12.04
N LEU A 200 -1.47 -0.29 -11.76
CA LEU A 200 -0.28 -0.05 -12.56
C LEU A 200 -0.45 -0.64 -13.96
N LEU A 201 -0.88 -1.90 -14.08
CA LEU A 201 -1.08 -2.54 -15.38
C LEU A 201 -2.11 -1.78 -16.26
N ASN A 202 -3.20 -1.30 -15.67
CA ASN A 202 -4.21 -0.50 -16.39
C ASN A 202 -3.66 0.85 -16.87
N HIS A 203 -2.81 1.52 -16.07
CA HIS A 203 -2.17 2.76 -16.50
C HIS A 203 -1.28 2.54 -17.73
N LYS A 204 -0.56 1.42 -17.79
CA LYS A 204 0.37 1.10 -18.89
C LYS A 204 -0.32 0.82 -20.23
N VAL A 205 -1.61 0.46 -20.24
CA VAL A 205 -2.39 0.32 -21.49
C VAL A 205 -2.77 1.68 -22.06
N MET A 206 -2.95 2.68 -21.19
CA MET A 206 -3.36 4.03 -21.58
C MET A 206 -2.18 4.93 -21.92
N ALA A 207 -1.00 4.66 -21.36
CA ALA A 207 0.24 5.34 -21.67
C ALA A 207 0.98 4.57 -22.78
N GLU A 208 1.32 5.21 -23.89
CA GLU A 208 2.20 4.64 -24.92
C GLU A 208 3.63 4.50 -24.34
N GLU A 209 3.94 3.41 -23.62
CA GLU A 209 5.13 3.39 -22.75
C GLU A 209 6.46 3.05 -23.45
N LYS A 210 7.52 3.70 -22.94
CA LYS A 210 8.94 3.61 -23.33
C LYS A 210 9.62 2.31 -22.84
N GLU A 211 10.76 1.98 -23.45
CA GLU A 211 11.52 0.74 -23.25
C GLU A 211 11.92 0.42 -21.78
N GLU A 212 12.16 1.42 -20.93
CA GLU A 212 12.47 1.24 -19.50
C GLU A 212 11.30 0.70 -18.65
N SER A 213 10.05 1.00 -19.04
CA SER A 213 8.86 0.51 -18.33
C SER A 213 8.61 -0.98 -18.58
N LEU A 214 9.08 -1.49 -19.73
CA LEU A 214 8.96 -2.90 -20.12
C LEU A 214 9.90 -3.81 -19.31
N ASP A 215 11.12 -3.36 -18.99
CA ASP A 215 12.06 -4.13 -18.16
C ASP A 215 11.59 -4.23 -16.70
N SER A 216 11.09 -3.12 -16.14
CA SER A 216 10.51 -3.10 -14.79
C SER A 216 9.27 -3.99 -14.68
N ASN A 217 8.42 -4.01 -15.71
CA ASN A 217 7.29 -4.91 -15.81
C ASN A 217 7.73 -6.38 -15.80
N ARG A 218 8.74 -6.75 -16.60
CA ARG A 218 9.30 -8.11 -16.59
C ARG A 218 9.82 -8.53 -15.21
N LYS A 219 10.44 -7.61 -14.46
CA LYS A 219 10.91 -7.87 -13.09
C LYS A 219 9.74 -8.11 -12.14
N LEU A 220 8.73 -7.25 -12.14
CA LEU A 220 7.54 -7.44 -11.32
C LEU A 220 6.84 -8.76 -11.62
N LEU A 221 6.59 -9.02 -12.91
CA LEU A 221 5.97 -10.25 -13.37
C LEU A 221 6.82 -11.46 -12.95
N SER A 222 8.14 -11.43 -13.16
CA SER A 222 9.02 -12.51 -12.70
C SER A 222 8.94 -12.72 -11.19
N LEU A 223 8.87 -11.66 -10.40
CA LEU A 223 8.79 -11.74 -8.94
C LEU A 223 7.48 -12.39 -8.48
N ILE A 224 6.34 -12.01 -9.08
CA ILE A 224 5.04 -12.63 -8.82
C ILE A 224 5.05 -14.09 -9.29
N ARG A 225 5.61 -14.36 -10.47
CA ARG A 225 5.72 -15.71 -11.04
C ARG A 225 6.52 -16.63 -10.14
N ASP A 226 7.68 -16.17 -9.68
CA ASP A 226 8.65 -17.00 -8.99
C ASP A 226 8.33 -17.13 -7.50
N SER A 227 7.69 -16.11 -6.90
CA SER A 227 7.39 -16.10 -5.46
C SER A 227 5.94 -16.50 -5.16
N LEU A 228 4.96 -15.95 -5.88
CA LEU A 228 3.55 -16.06 -5.51
C LEU A 228 2.84 -17.23 -6.18
N LEU A 229 3.11 -17.49 -7.46
CA LEU A 229 2.43 -18.55 -8.21
C LEU A 229 2.59 -19.96 -7.64
N PRO A 230 3.76 -20.37 -7.10
CA PRO A 230 3.91 -21.71 -6.52
C PRO A 230 2.96 -21.97 -5.34
N GLN A 231 2.43 -20.92 -4.70
CA GLN A 231 1.56 -21.02 -3.53
C GLN A 231 0.11 -20.66 -3.85
N TYR A 232 -0.20 -20.39 -5.12
CA TYR A 232 -1.48 -19.81 -5.51
C TYR A 232 -2.66 -20.73 -5.20
N GLU A 233 -2.47 -22.04 -5.35
CA GLU A 233 -3.46 -23.05 -4.98
C GLU A 233 -3.83 -22.96 -3.50
N TYR A 234 -2.82 -22.89 -2.62
CA TYR A 234 -3.04 -22.74 -1.17
C TYR A 234 -3.75 -21.42 -0.83
N ILE A 235 -3.41 -20.32 -1.53
CA ILE A 235 -4.05 -19.01 -1.35
C ILE A 235 -5.52 -19.07 -1.77
N LEU A 236 -5.83 -19.77 -2.86
CA LEU A 236 -7.20 -19.93 -3.34
C LEU A 236 -8.02 -20.85 -2.43
N MET A 237 -7.41 -21.84 -1.79
CA MET A 237 -8.08 -22.72 -0.81
C MET A 237 -8.36 -22.06 0.56
N ALA A 238 -7.85 -20.85 0.80
CA ALA A 238 -8.06 -20.15 2.06
C ALA A 238 -9.53 -19.71 2.23
N PRO A 239 -10.03 -19.53 3.47
CA PRO A 239 -11.36 -18.96 3.69
C PRO A 239 -11.47 -17.54 3.10
N GLY A 240 -12.69 -17.15 2.73
CA GLY A 240 -12.98 -15.80 2.26
C GLY A 240 -12.54 -14.73 3.28
N PRO A 241 -12.06 -13.55 2.86
CA PRO A 241 -12.06 -13.02 1.48
C PRO A 241 -10.73 -13.23 0.71
N VAL A 242 -9.82 -14.09 1.17
CA VAL A 242 -8.48 -14.27 0.55
C VAL A 242 -8.56 -14.66 -0.94
N PRO A 243 -9.39 -15.65 -1.35
CA PRO A 243 -9.44 -16.08 -2.75
C PRO A 243 -9.90 -14.98 -3.72
N LEU A 244 -10.76 -14.05 -3.25
CA LEU A 244 -11.23 -12.91 -4.06
C LEU A 244 -10.07 -12.03 -4.52
N TYR A 245 -9.18 -11.66 -3.60
CA TYR A 245 -8.06 -10.78 -3.91
C TYR A 245 -6.99 -11.48 -4.75
N ALA A 246 -6.80 -12.78 -4.53
CA ALA A 246 -5.99 -13.62 -5.39
C ALA A 246 -6.55 -13.57 -6.81
N LEU A 247 -7.78 -14.03 -7.02
CA LEU A 247 -8.41 -14.02 -8.34
C LEU A 247 -8.36 -12.64 -9.02
N LYS A 248 -8.56 -11.52 -8.30
CA LYS A 248 -8.45 -10.18 -8.89
C LYS A 248 -7.03 -9.90 -9.41
N LEU A 249 -6.00 -10.30 -8.66
CA LEU A 249 -4.62 -10.21 -9.10
C LEU A 249 -4.38 -11.14 -10.31
N LEU A 250 -4.97 -12.34 -10.31
CA LEU A 250 -4.88 -13.28 -11.43
C LEU A 250 -5.39 -12.67 -12.73
N VAL A 251 -6.61 -12.12 -12.69
CA VAL A 251 -7.24 -11.49 -13.86
C VAL A 251 -6.34 -10.40 -14.42
N ALA A 252 -5.86 -9.50 -13.55
CA ALA A 252 -4.94 -8.44 -13.95
C ALA A 252 -3.64 -8.99 -14.58
N LEU A 253 -3.10 -10.11 -14.11
CA LEU A 253 -1.90 -10.69 -14.71
C LEU A 253 -2.17 -11.34 -16.08
N THR A 254 -3.32 -12.01 -16.24
CA THR A 254 -3.66 -12.74 -17.48
C THR A 254 -4.13 -11.83 -18.61
N GLU A 255 -4.78 -10.70 -18.29
CA GLU A 255 -5.17 -9.69 -19.28
C GLU A 255 -3.94 -9.05 -19.93
N HIS A 256 -2.87 -8.85 -19.16
CA HIS A 256 -1.69 -8.12 -19.62
C HIS A 256 -0.52 -9.01 -20.06
N SER A 257 -0.52 -10.31 -19.73
CA SER A 257 0.56 -11.22 -20.13
C SER A 257 0.04 -12.64 -20.47
N PRO A 258 0.06 -13.01 -21.76
CA PRO A 258 -0.31 -14.36 -22.22
C PRO A 258 0.54 -15.49 -21.62
N ALA A 259 1.71 -15.17 -21.04
CA ALA A 259 2.55 -16.15 -20.37
C ALA A 259 1.87 -16.74 -19.12
N TYR A 260 1.07 -15.94 -18.41
CA TYR A 260 0.33 -16.40 -17.24
C TYR A 260 -0.84 -17.28 -17.64
N VAL A 261 -1.53 -16.94 -18.73
CA VAL A 261 -2.60 -17.77 -19.32
C VAL A 261 -2.13 -19.22 -19.50
N ARG A 262 -0.93 -19.42 -20.07
CA ARG A 262 -0.35 -20.75 -20.26
C ARG A 262 -0.02 -21.44 -18.94
N PHE A 263 0.54 -20.72 -17.97
CA PHE A 263 0.88 -21.29 -16.67
C PHE A 263 -0.36 -21.85 -15.95
N PHE A 264 -1.47 -21.12 -15.95
CA PHE A 264 -2.68 -21.54 -15.25
C PHE A 264 -3.50 -22.58 -16.01
N GLY A 265 -3.50 -22.53 -17.35
CA GLY A 265 -4.19 -23.50 -18.20
C GLY A 265 -3.75 -24.95 -17.98
N PHE A 266 -2.51 -25.17 -17.53
CA PHE A 266 -1.94 -26.51 -17.30
C PHE A 266 -1.89 -26.94 -15.81
N SER A 267 -2.46 -26.16 -14.90
CA SER A 267 -2.38 -26.41 -13.45
C SER A 267 -3.73 -26.82 -12.86
N GLU A 268 -3.72 -27.54 -11.72
CA GLU A 268 -4.92 -27.89 -10.93
C GLU A 268 -5.71 -26.66 -10.45
N ILE A 269 -5.11 -25.47 -10.55
CA ILE A 269 -5.76 -24.19 -10.27
C ILE A 269 -7.00 -23.98 -11.17
N SER A 270 -6.98 -24.46 -12.43
CA SER A 270 -8.10 -24.32 -13.37
C SER A 270 -9.39 -25.00 -12.87
N SER A 271 -9.28 -26.18 -12.25
CA SER A 271 -10.46 -26.87 -11.68
C SER A 271 -10.97 -26.14 -10.44
N TYR A 272 -10.07 -25.64 -9.59
CA TYR A 272 -10.44 -24.90 -8.38
C TYR A 272 -11.18 -23.59 -8.70
N ILE A 273 -10.72 -22.86 -9.72
CA ILE A 273 -11.37 -21.63 -10.16
C ILE A 273 -12.80 -21.94 -10.65
N LYS A 274 -13.00 -23.00 -11.44
CA LYS A 274 -14.33 -23.44 -11.87
C LYS A 274 -15.25 -23.72 -10.67
N THR A 275 -14.81 -24.46 -9.67
CA THR A 275 -15.60 -24.71 -8.45
C THR A 275 -15.95 -23.41 -7.71
N MET A 276 -15.00 -22.48 -7.58
CA MET A 276 -15.23 -21.16 -6.96
C MET A 276 -16.24 -20.31 -7.73
N THR A 277 -16.26 -20.41 -9.07
CA THR A 277 -17.23 -19.71 -9.91
C THR A 277 -18.64 -20.25 -9.73
N GLU A 278 -18.81 -21.56 -9.53
CA GLU A 278 -20.12 -22.18 -9.35
C GLU A 278 -20.70 -21.92 -7.95
N GLU A 279 -19.85 -21.82 -6.92
CA GLU A 279 -20.34 -21.87 -5.54
C GLU A 279 -20.71 -20.51 -4.92
N HIS A 280 -19.94 -19.42 -5.05
CA HIS A 280 -20.24 -18.20 -4.24
C HIS A 280 -19.65 -16.84 -4.69
N TYR A 281 -18.75 -16.77 -5.68
CA TYR A 281 -17.99 -15.53 -5.95
C TYR A 281 -18.46 -14.66 -7.14
N ILE A 282 -19.39 -15.14 -7.97
CA ILE A 282 -19.92 -14.40 -9.14
C ILE A 282 -20.48 -13.02 -8.75
N PHE A 283 -21.17 -12.92 -7.60
CA PHE A 283 -21.78 -11.66 -7.15
C PHE A 283 -20.76 -10.63 -6.61
N MET A 284 -19.64 -11.08 -6.04
CA MET A 284 -18.58 -10.16 -5.56
C MET A 284 -17.60 -9.78 -6.67
N PHE A 285 -17.41 -10.66 -7.67
CA PHE A 285 -16.59 -10.38 -8.84
C PHE A 285 -17.24 -9.40 -9.82
N SER A 286 -18.56 -9.42 -9.98
CA SER A 286 -19.28 -8.46 -10.84
C SER A 286 -19.19 -6.99 -10.38
N GLN A 287 -18.78 -6.74 -9.13
CA GLN A 287 -18.49 -5.39 -8.64
C GLN A 287 -17.04 -4.94 -8.86
N THR A 288 -16.14 -5.84 -9.25
CA THR A 288 -14.69 -5.57 -9.32
C THR A 288 -14.05 -5.85 -10.68
N ALA A 289 -14.69 -6.64 -11.54
CA ALA A 289 -14.26 -6.93 -12.90
C ALA A 289 -15.31 -6.45 -13.92
N THR A 290 -14.87 -6.06 -15.12
CA THR A 290 -15.79 -5.75 -16.21
C THR A 290 -16.35 -7.05 -16.81
N GLU A 291 -17.53 -7.00 -17.44
CA GLU A 291 -18.17 -8.16 -18.07
C GLU A 291 -17.24 -8.82 -19.11
N GLU A 292 -16.42 -8.03 -19.82
CA GLU A 292 -15.40 -8.50 -20.77
C GLU A 292 -14.24 -9.25 -20.10
N SER A 293 -13.80 -8.82 -18.92
CA SER A 293 -12.78 -9.52 -18.12
C SER A 293 -13.24 -10.94 -17.75
N TRP A 294 -14.55 -11.12 -17.52
CA TRP A 294 -15.13 -12.43 -17.20
C TRP A 294 -15.14 -13.36 -18.40
N ASP A 295 -15.61 -12.87 -19.54
CA ASP A 295 -15.59 -13.63 -20.79
C ASP A 295 -14.16 -14.01 -21.19
N TYR A 296 -13.17 -13.13 -20.94
CA TYR A 296 -11.77 -13.44 -21.20
C TYR A 296 -11.22 -14.52 -20.26
N VAL A 297 -11.45 -14.43 -18.95
CA VAL A 297 -11.01 -15.45 -17.98
C VAL A 297 -11.70 -16.79 -18.24
N CYS A 298 -13.01 -16.78 -18.47
CA CYS A 298 -13.78 -17.97 -18.84
C CYS A 298 -13.32 -18.53 -20.20
N ALA A 299 -13.05 -17.70 -21.21
CA ALA A 299 -12.53 -18.14 -22.50
C ALA A 299 -11.13 -18.77 -22.35
N VAL A 300 -10.25 -18.13 -21.59
CA VAL A 300 -8.89 -18.62 -21.28
C VAL A 300 -8.94 -19.95 -20.52
N MET A 301 -9.87 -20.12 -19.58
CA MET A 301 -10.01 -21.35 -18.78
C MET A 301 -10.88 -22.44 -19.43
N ASN A 302 -11.62 -22.11 -20.48
CA ASN A 302 -12.42 -23.05 -21.28
C ASN A 302 -11.73 -23.46 -22.59
N THR A 303 -10.64 -22.80 -23.00
CA THR A 303 -9.73 -23.36 -24.00
C THR A 303 -9.02 -24.58 -23.41
N ARG A 304 -9.53 -25.74 -23.79
CA ARG A 304 -9.10 -27.11 -23.44
C ARG A 304 -7.61 -27.36 -23.60
#